data_AF-A0A7S1LQG7-F1
#
_entry.id   AF-A0A7S1LQG7-F1
#
_cell.length_a   1.000
_cell.length_b   1.000
_cell.length_c   1.000
_cell.angle_alpha   90.00
_cell.angle_beta   90.00
_cell.angle_gamma   90.00
#
_symmetry.space_group_name_H-M   'P 1'
#
loop_
_entity.id
_entity.type
_entity.pdbx_description
1 polymer ?
#
loop_
_entity_poly.entity_id
_entity_poly.type
_entity_poly.pdbx_seq_one_letter_code
_entity_poly.pdbx_strand_id
1 'polypeptide(L)'
;NEDLMVGHTTFSDYSEMTRIFKYYDFPLGSDAVRRMGFSSYPGVAGSTDDYYLLDSGLVITETTLSMLTDEPYDKLESNEERVPDFMRIMLANRLAKTGHEWADLMRRSATGTYSSQWMVVDYKLFTPGSPLKNGTLVVLEQVPGMSHEEDMSQRLQATGFWSSENRPWYKEVRDSIGATEAEELHGKLFSADQNPRARIFAGSAPEVQSLADMRAEMRRNRWPHEAFVDLGDGPDHAIAARGDLDNDHPSANGGVDAKVTNRCLAQRLRCDAISGPTALSQKPFRWTDASGRELFPGSPHEGLPDVWNFDWVRMSPDGEGGFPGGSDCDA
;
A
#
# COMPACT_ATOMS: atom_id res chain seq x y z
N ASN A 1 -15.88 -13.01 -8.52
CA ASN A 1 -14.56 -13.50 -8.98
C ASN A 1 -14.37 -13.33 -10.49
N GLU A 2 -14.90 -12.29 -11.13
CA GLU A 2 -14.63 -12.04 -12.56
C GLU A 2 -13.24 -11.43 -12.77
N ASP A 3 -12.75 -10.68 -11.78
CA ASP A 3 -11.42 -10.12 -11.73
C ASP A 3 -10.87 -10.16 -10.29
N LEU A 4 -9.58 -9.87 -10.13
CA LEU A 4 -8.89 -9.69 -8.86
C LEU A 4 -8.05 -8.42 -8.96
N MET A 5 -8.34 -7.44 -8.11
CA MET A 5 -7.70 -6.12 -8.13
C MET A 5 -6.81 -5.94 -6.90
N VAL A 6 -5.70 -5.24 -7.08
CA VAL A 6 -4.79 -4.85 -6.00
C VAL A 6 -4.55 -3.35 -6.10
N GLY A 7 -4.85 -2.63 -5.02
CA GLY A 7 -4.64 -1.20 -4.90
C GLY A 7 -3.83 -0.85 -3.66
N HIS A 8 -3.06 0.23 -3.76
CA HIS A 8 -2.23 0.75 -2.68
C HIS A 8 -2.18 2.28 -2.73
N THR A 9 -2.34 2.92 -1.57
CA THR A 9 -2.28 4.38 -1.38
C THR A 9 -1.22 4.66 -0.33
N THR A 10 -0.09 5.25 -0.75
CA THR A 10 0.98 5.59 0.18
C THR A 10 0.56 6.75 1.05
N PHE A 11 0.77 6.65 2.37
CA PHE A 11 0.68 7.79 3.27
C PHE A 11 2.08 8.29 3.59
N SER A 12 2.35 9.56 3.33
CA SER A 12 3.65 10.18 3.65
C SER A 12 3.52 11.70 3.78
N ASP A 13 4.62 12.35 4.16
CA ASP A 13 4.75 13.79 4.07
C ASP A 13 4.66 14.24 2.61
N TYR A 14 3.97 15.35 2.38
CA TYR A 14 3.77 15.94 1.06
C TYR A 14 5.09 16.41 0.42
N SER A 15 6.13 16.61 1.23
CA SER A 15 7.50 16.85 0.75
C SER A 15 8.10 15.68 -0.04
N GLU A 16 7.60 14.45 0.15
CA GLU A 16 8.10 13.27 -0.56
C GLU A 16 7.50 13.11 -1.96
N MET A 17 6.61 14.00 -2.40
CA MET A 17 5.90 13.86 -3.68
C MET A 17 6.75 14.09 -4.93
N THR A 18 8.08 14.11 -4.83
CA THR A 18 8.94 13.96 -6.01
C THR A 18 8.97 12.48 -6.40
N ARG A 19 8.09 12.08 -7.33
CA ARG A 19 7.84 10.66 -7.65
C ARG A 19 8.50 10.21 -8.94
N ILE A 20 8.89 8.94 -8.99
CA ILE A 20 9.34 8.24 -10.21
C ILE A 20 8.73 6.84 -10.21
N PHE A 21 7.94 6.51 -11.23
CA PHE A 21 7.59 5.12 -11.49
C PHE A 21 8.73 4.43 -12.26
N LYS A 22 9.17 3.26 -11.81
CA LYS A 22 10.37 2.59 -12.33
C LYS A 22 10.03 1.26 -12.96
N TYR A 23 10.70 0.99 -14.06
CA TYR A 23 10.77 -0.33 -14.67
C TYR A 23 12.22 -0.79 -14.72
N TYR A 24 12.52 -1.91 -14.07
CA TYR A 24 13.82 -2.56 -14.17
C TYR A 24 13.70 -3.78 -15.05
N ASP A 25 14.55 -3.86 -16.07
CA ASP A 25 14.76 -5.04 -16.91
C ASP A 25 16.25 -5.39 -16.87
N PHE A 26 16.61 -6.36 -16.02
CA PHE A 26 18.00 -6.77 -15.86
C PHE A 26 18.19 -8.19 -16.38
N PRO A 27 19.19 -8.45 -17.25
CA PRO A 27 19.46 -9.76 -17.83
C PRO A 27 20.11 -10.70 -16.82
N LEU A 28 19.35 -11.05 -15.79
CA LEU A 28 19.73 -12.01 -14.74
C LEU A 28 19.47 -13.45 -15.25
N GLY A 29 20.04 -14.44 -14.56
CA GLY A 29 19.83 -15.87 -14.88
C GLY A 29 18.36 -16.29 -14.80
N SER A 30 18.02 -17.44 -15.38
CA SER A 30 16.63 -17.96 -15.47
C SER A 30 15.91 -18.09 -14.13
N ASP A 31 16.67 -18.22 -13.05
CA ASP A 31 16.14 -18.43 -11.71
C ASP A 31 15.66 -17.10 -11.08
N ALA A 32 16.04 -15.94 -11.63
CA ALA A 32 15.66 -14.62 -11.12
C ALA A 32 14.51 -13.98 -11.93
N VAL A 33 13.65 -13.22 -11.25
CA VAL A 33 12.72 -12.26 -11.88
C VAL A 33 13.54 -11.25 -12.67
N ARG A 34 13.25 -11.12 -13.95
CA ARG A 34 14.01 -10.29 -14.89
C ARG A 34 13.46 -8.87 -14.90
N ARG A 35 12.15 -8.76 -15.05
CA ARG A 35 11.41 -7.50 -15.14
C ARG A 35 10.54 -7.24 -13.92
N MET A 36 10.55 -5.99 -13.48
CA MET A 36 9.65 -5.49 -12.45
C MET A 36 9.27 -4.03 -12.70
N GLY A 37 8.04 -3.67 -12.35
CA GLY A 37 7.55 -2.29 -12.34
C GLY A 37 7.12 -1.90 -10.93
N PHE A 38 7.41 -0.69 -10.47
CA PHE A 38 7.05 -0.24 -9.12
C PHE A 38 7.06 1.29 -8.99
N SER A 39 6.22 1.83 -8.09
CA SER A 39 6.24 3.24 -7.71
C SER A 39 7.43 3.53 -6.81
N SER A 40 8.07 4.70 -6.94
CA SER A 40 9.33 5.01 -6.26
C SER A 40 9.61 6.52 -6.23
N TYR A 41 10.85 6.86 -5.87
CA TYR A 41 11.37 8.21 -5.64
C TYR A 41 12.77 8.37 -6.27
N PRO A 42 13.24 9.58 -6.59
CA PRO A 42 14.61 9.81 -7.05
C PRO A 42 15.66 9.20 -6.12
N GLY A 43 16.68 8.53 -6.68
CA GLY A 43 17.78 7.94 -5.91
C GLY A 43 17.47 6.66 -5.13
N VAL A 44 16.20 6.27 -5.00
CA VAL A 44 15.78 5.06 -4.27
C VAL A 44 15.89 3.82 -5.16
N ALA A 45 16.48 2.72 -4.68
CA ALA A 45 16.65 1.52 -5.50
C ALA A 45 15.38 0.63 -5.58
N GLY A 46 14.55 0.65 -4.52
CA GLY A 46 13.26 -0.04 -4.42
C GLY A 46 12.06 0.91 -4.46
N SER A 47 10.91 0.48 -3.97
CA SER A 47 9.66 1.24 -4.00
C SER A 47 9.51 2.21 -2.82
N THR A 48 9.69 1.73 -1.58
CA THR A 48 9.44 2.43 -0.30
C THR A 48 8.00 2.85 -0.05
N ASP A 49 7.09 2.53 -0.98
CA ASP A 49 5.66 2.73 -0.78
C ASP A 49 5.05 1.63 0.10
N ASP A 50 5.24 0.32 -0.11
CA ASP A 50 5.79 -0.40 -1.28
C ASP A 50 4.69 -0.91 -2.24
N TYR A 51 4.94 -0.89 -3.56
CA TYR A 51 4.08 -1.51 -4.59
C TYR A 51 4.88 -2.05 -5.78
N TYR A 52 4.86 -3.36 -6.02
CA TYR A 52 5.62 -4.03 -7.08
C TYR A 52 4.75 -4.92 -7.98
N LEU A 53 5.05 -4.87 -9.28
CA LEU A 53 4.57 -5.78 -10.32
C LEU A 53 5.77 -6.60 -10.81
N LEU A 54 5.74 -7.93 -10.66
CA LEU A 54 6.85 -8.80 -11.03
C LEU A 54 6.53 -9.69 -12.23
N ASP A 55 7.50 -9.95 -13.10
CA ASP A 55 7.30 -10.86 -14.23
C ASP A 55 7.22 -12.35 -13.87
N SER A 56 7.38 -12.68 -12.58
CA SER A 56 6.95 -13.96 -11.99
C SER A 56 5.43 -14.08 -11.83
N GLY A 57 4.67 -13.01 -12.11
CA GLY A 57 3.22 -12.94 -11.92
C GLY A 57 2.80 -12.58 -10.49
N LEU A 58 3.74 -12.17 -9.63
CA LEU A 58 3.45 -11.70 -8.29
C LEU A 58 3.18 -10.19 -8.30
N VAL A 59 2.20 -9.76 -7.51
CA VAL A 59 2.00 -8.36 -7.11
C VAL A 59 2.17 -8.26 -5.61
N ILE A 60 2.96 -7.28 -5.17
CA ILE A 60 3.41 -7.19 -3.78
C ILE A 60 3.20 -5.76 -3.30
N THR A 61 2.58 -5.62 -2.14
CA THR A 61 2.38 -4.34 -1.49
C THR A 61 2.41 -4.52 0.03
N GLU A 62 2.58 -3.44 0.76
CA GLU A 62 2.57 -3.47 2.23
C GLU A 62 1.84 -2.28 2.83
N THR A 63 1.48 -2.39 4.11
CA THR A 63 1.32 -1.20 4.95
C THR A 63 2.10 -1.35 6.25
N THR A 64 2.76 -0.26 6.66
CA THR A 64 3.64 -0.27 7.83
C THR A 64 2.83 -0.42 9.11
N LEU A 65 3.29 -1.27 10.03
CA LEU A 65 2.62 -1.52 11.30
C LEU A 65 3.06 -0.50 12.36
N SER A 66 2.09 0.09 13.06
CA SER A 66 2.37 1.02 14.16
C SER A 66 2.93 0.28 15.38
N MET A 67 4.11 0.68 15.85
CA MET A 67 4.71 0.20 17.09
C MET A 67 4.14 0.98 18.27
N LEU A 68 3.41 0.31 19.17
CA LEU A 68 2.71 0.98 20.29
C LEU A 68 3.37 0.73 21.65
N THR A 69 4.43 -0.06 21.66
CA THR A 69 5.31 -0.30 22.80
C THR A 69 6.74 -0.44 22.30
N ASP A 70 7.71 -0.20 23.18
CA ASP A 70 9.14 -0.30 22.89
C ASP A 70 9.71 -1.71 23.12
N GLU A 71 9.00 -2.60 23.81
CA GLU A 71 9.45 -3.97 24.12
C GLU A 71 9.96 -4.77 22.92
N PRO A 72 9.37 -4.70 21.70
CA PRO A 72 9.93 -5.36 20.52
C PRO A 72 11.38 -4.96 20.21
N TYR A 73 11.77 -3.72 20.48
CA TYR A 73 13.10 -3.24 20.12
C TYR A 73 14.22 -3.96 20.88
N ASP A 74 13.95 -4.54 22.05
CA ASP A 74 14.91 -5.39 22.77
C ASP A 74 15.28 -6.66 22.00
N LYS A 75 14.47 -7.05 21.01
CA LYS A 75 14.71 -8.20 20.12
C LYS A 75 15.54 -7.83 18.89
N LEU A 76 15.89 -6.56 18.72
CA LEU A 76 16.80 -6.13 17.66
C LEU A 76 18.22 -6.54 18.03
N GLU A 77 18.81 -7.42 17.23
CA GLU A 77 20.21 -7.78 17.41
C GLU A 77 21.10 -6.71 16.76
N SER A 78 22.08 -6.22 17.51
CA SER A 78 23.15 -5.38 16.99
C SER A 78 24.19 -6.26 16.27
N ASN A 79 23.88 -6.72 15.05
CA ASN A 79 24.85 -7.39 14.20
C ASN A 79 25.06 -6.59 12.90
N GLU A 80 26.33 -6.27 12.60
CA GLU A 80 26.78 -5.58 11.39
C GLU A 80 26.53 -6.37 10.09
N GLU A 81 26.19 -7.67 10.19
CA GLU A 81 25.95 -8.55 9.04
C GLU A 81 24.51 -8.53 8.50
N ARG A 82 23.62 -7.68 9.04
CA ARG A 82 22.21 -7.62 8.61
C ARG A 82 22.02 -6.82 7.32
N VAL A 83 21.18 -7.34 6.45
CA VAL A 83 20.85 -6.75 5.14
C VAL A 83 19.71 -5.72 5.31
N PRO A 84 19.88 -4.44 4.92
CA PRO A 84 18.82 -3.43 5.04
C PRO A 84 17.52 -3.80 4.34
N ASP A 85 16.38 -3.28 4.82
CA ASP A 85 15.04 -3.66 4.35
C ASP A 85 14.88 -3.58 2.83
N PHE A 86 15.27 -2.44 2.25
CA PHE A 86 15.14 -2.24 0.81
C PHE A 86 15.93 -3.29 -0.01
N MET A 87 17.06 -3.78 0.52
CA MET A 87 17.84 -4.83 -0.16
C MET A 87 17.19 -6.19 -0.03
N ARG A 88 16.72 -6.58 1.17
CA ARG A 88 16.04 -7.87 1.36
C ARG A 88 14.72 -7.95 0.60
N ILE A 89 13.95 -6.86 0.52
CA ILE A 89 12.73 -6.77 -0.30
C ILE A 89 13.07 -7.00 -1.77
N MET A 90 14.09 -6.31 -2.28
CA MET A 90 14.53 -6.49 -3.67
C MET A 90 15.06 -7.90 -3.94
N LEU A 91 15.77 -8.53 -2.99
CA LEU A 91 16.21 -9.92 -3.11
C LEU A 91 15.01 -10.88 -3.14
N ALA A 92 14.03 -10.72 -2.25
CA ALA A 92 12.81 -11.52 -2.25
C ALA A 92 12.03 -11.36 -3.56
N ASN A 93 11.87 -10.12 -4.05
CA ASN A 93 11.26 -9.82 -5.34
C ASN A 93 12.01 -10.47 -6.52
N ARG A 94 13.34 -10.59 -6.43
CA ARG A 94 14.15 -11.21 -7.48
C ARG A 94 14.08 -12.73 -7.46
N LEU A 95 13.97 -13.35 -6.29
CA LEU A 95 14.11 -14.80 -6.14
C LEU A 95 12.78 -15.55 -6.09
N ALA A 96 11.71 -14.95 -5.55
CA ALA A 96 10.45 -15.63 -5.33
C ALA A 96 9.66 -15.89 -6.61
N LYS A 97 9.08 -17.08 -6.71
CA LYS A 97 8.12 -17.47 -7.76
C LYS A 97 6.71 -17.67 -7.20
N THR A 98 6.55 -17.84 -5.90
CA THR A 98 5.25 -17.96 -5.21
C THR A 98 5.16 -17.00 -4.01
N GLY A 99 3.95 -16.77 -3.51
CA GLY A 99 3.75 -15.96 -2.31
C GLY A 99 4.43 -16.52 -1.06
N HIS A 100 4.36 -17.84 -0.86
CA HIS A 100 5.03 -18.53 0.25
C HIS A 100 6.55 -18.43 0.16
N GLU A 101 7.14 -18.62 -1.03
CA GLU A 101 8.58 -18.43 -1.21
C GLU A 101 9.02 -17.00 -0.90
N TRP A 102 8.21 -16.01 -1.30
CA TRP A 102 8.50 -14.61 -0.99
C TRP A 102 8.49 -14.35 0.52
N ALA A 103 7.45 -14.82 1.22
CA ALA A 103 7.32 -14.66 2.66
C ALA A 103 8.45 -15.38 3.42
N ASP A 104 8.80 -16.59 3.01
CA ASP A 104 9.88 -17.39 3.57
C ASP A 104 11.27 -16.74 3.38
N LEU A 105 11.54 -16.15 2.20
CA LEU A 105 12.74 -15.32 1.99
C LEU A 105 12.78 -14.13 2.94
N MET A 106 11.68 -13.39 3.07
CA MET A 106 11.59 -12.22 3.95
C MET A 106 11.72 -12.56 5.43
N ARG A 107 11.16 -13.70 5.87
CA ARG A 107 11.31 -14.25 7.23
C ARG A 107 12.76 -14.59 7.55
N ARG A 108 13.46 -15.29 6.65
CA ARG A 108 14.85 -15.67 6.87
C ARG A 108 15.80 -14.49 6.91
N SER A 109 15.49 -13.42 6.18
CA SER A 109 16.28 -12.18 6.15
C SER A 109 15.80 -11.12 7.14
N ALA A 110 14.93 -11.46 8.09
CA ALA A 110 14.30 -10.49 8.97
C ALA A 110 15.32 -9.73 9.82
N THR A 111 15.27 -8.40 9.76
CA THR A 111 16.10 -7.51 10.58
C THR A 111 15.35 -6.91 11.76
N GLY A 112 14.01 -6.99 11.75
CA GLY A 112 13.15 -6.30 12.71
C GLY A 112 12.96 -4.81 12.41
N THR A 113 13.48 -4.32 11.28
CA THR A 113 13.27 -2.95 10.80
C THR A 113 12.19 -2.93 9.72
N TYR A 114 11.58 -1.76 9.50
CA TYR A 114 10.45 -1.56 8.58
C TYR A 114 9.31 -2.57 8.79
N SER A 115 8.83 -2.61 10.03
CA SER A 115 7.75 -3.50 10.48
C SER A 115 6.48 -3.28 9.67
N SER A 116 5.99 -4.30 8.96
CA SER A 116 4.93 -4.14 7.95
C SER A 116 4.07 -5.38 7.82
N GLN A 117 2.83 -5.18 7.36
CA GLN A 117 1.99 -6.24 6.83
C GLN A 117 2.15 -6.25 5.30
N TRP A 118 2.72 -7.33 4.79
CA TRP A 118 2.95 -7.57 3.37
C TRP A 118 1.84 -8.45 2.80
N MET A 119 1.27 -8.02 1.67
CA MET A 119 0.33 -8.80 0.88
C MET A 119 1.00 -9.22 -0.43
N VAL A 120 1.12 -10.52 -0.65
CA VAL A 120 1.67 -11.10 -1.87
C VAL A 120 0.58 -11.83 -2.63
N VAL A 121 0.18 -11.24 -3.76
CA VAL A 121 -0.85 -11.79 -4.64
C VAL A 121 -0.18 -12.53 -5.80
N ASP A 122 -0.50 -13.82 -5.95
CA ASP A 122 -0.02 -14.64 -7.06
C ASP A 122 -1.09 -14.76 -8.16
N TYR A 123 -0.97 -13.93 -9.20
CA TYR A 123 -1.90 -13.96 -10.33
C TYR A 123 -1.80 -15.23 -11.18
N LYS A 124 -0.77 -16.06 -11.03
CA LYS A 124 -0.71 -17.38 -11.70
C LYS A 124 -1.78 -18.33 -11.16
N LEU A 125 -2.24 -18.12 -9.94
CA LEU A 125 -3.22 -18.96 -9.25
C LEU A 125 -4.66 -18.45 -9.42
N PHE A 126 -4.85 -17.24 -9.95
CA PHE A 126 -6.16 -16.66 -10.21
C PHE A 126 -6.69 -17.05 -11.60
N THR A 127 -7.95 -17.52 -11.65
CA THR A 127 -8.66 -17.80 -12.91
C THR A 127 -10.05 -17.16 -12.82
N PRO A 128 -10.40 -16.22 -13.73
CA PRO A 128 -11.71 -15.58 -13.75
C PRO A 128 -12.86 -16.59 -13.71
N GLY A 129 -13.88 -16.29 -12.92
CA GLY A 129 -15.07 -17.13 -12.72
C GLY A 129 -14.85 -18.38 -11.88
N SER A 130 -13.62 -18.67 -11.42
CA SER A 130 -13.32 -19.83 -10.59
C SER A 130 -13.13 -19.48 -9.10
N PRO A 131 -13.30 -20.45 -8.18
CA PRO A 131 -12.83 -20.32 -6.80
C PRO A 131 -11.34 -19.96 -6.73
N LEU A 132 -10.94 -19.22 -5.70
CA LEU A 132 -9.53 -18.90 -5.48
C LEU A 132 -8.79 -20.16 -5.06
N LYS A 133 -7.60 -20.37 -5.63
CA LYS A 133 -6.72 -21.45 -5.21
C LYS A 133 -5.94 -21.01 -3.96
N ASN A 134 -5.63 -21.95 -3.07
CA ASN A 134 -4.70 -21.71 -1.97
C ASN A 134 -3.37 -21.15 -2.52
N GLY A 135 -2.79 -20.18 -1.81
CA GLY A 135 -1.60 -19.43 -2.20
C GLY A 135 -1.85 -18.23 -3.11
N THR A 136 -3.11 -17.95 -3.50
CA THR A 136 -3.44 -16.76 -4.31
C THR A 136 -3.13 -15.46 -3.54
N LEU A 137 -3.38 -15.44 -2.23
CA LEU A 137 -2.98 -14.35 -1.33
C LEU A 137 -2.23 -14.93 -0.13
N VAL A 138 -0.96 -14.57 0.01
CA VAL A 138 -0.17 -14.83 1.22
C VAL A 138 0.04 -13.50 1.94
N VAL A 139 -0.24 -13.48 3.25
CA VAL A 139 -0.05 -12.29 4.09
C VAL A 139 1.03 -12.58 5.13
N LEU A 140 2.05 -11.72 5.17
CA LEU A 140 3.15 -11.78 6.13
C LEU A 140 3.12 -10.52 7.01
N GLU A 141 3.05 -10.68 8.32
CA GLU A 141 3.36 -9.61 9.26
C GLU A 141 4.74 -9.83 9.85
N GLN A 142 5.54 -8.78 9.87
CA GLN A 142 6.89 -8.83 10.40
C GLN A 142 7.15 -7.62 11.29
N VAL A 143 7.65 -7.89 12.49
CA VAL A 143 8.01 -6.91 13.53
C VAL A 143 9.32 -7.37 14.20
N PRO A 144 9.98 -6.57 15.07
CA PRO A 144 11.19 -7.03 15.75
C PRO A 144 11.02 -8.40 16.44
N GLY A 145 11.88 -9.35 16.07
CA GLY A 145 11.92 -10.69 16.66
C GLY A 145 10.71 -11.59 16.37
N MET A 146 9.79 -11.21 15.47
CA MET A 146 8.61 -11.99 15.16
C MET A 146 8.20 -11.88 13.69
N SER A 147 7.71 -12.98 13.13
CA SER A 147 7.05 -12.98 11.83
C SER A 147 5.92 -13.99 11.82
N HIS A 148 4.77 -13.60 11.29
CA HIS A 148 3.61 -14.46 11.06
C HIS A 148 3.27 -14.48 9.59
N GLU A 149 3.18 -15.67 9.00
CA GLU A 149 2.79 -15.85 7.61
C GLU A 149 1.58 -16.77 7.55
N GLU A 150 0.58 -16.40 6.74
CA GLU A 150 -0.59 -17.24 6.51
C GLU A 150 -1.12 -17.08 5.07
N ASP A 151 -1.69 -18.17 4.54
CA ASP A 151 -2.45 -18.15 3.29
C ASP A 151 -3.87 -17.63 3.56
N MET A 152 -4.14 -16.42 3.08
CA MET A 152 -5.41 -15.72 3.26
C MET A 152 -6.37 -15.91 2.07
N SER A 153 -6.08 -16.83 1.14
CA SER A 153 -6.91 -17.05 -0.06
C SER A 153 -8.34 -17.43 0.26
N GLN A 154 -8.55 -18.30 1.26
CA GLN A 154 -9.90 -18.71 1.67
C GLN A 154 -10.68 -17.56 2.30
N ARG A 155 -10.01 -16.73 3.12
CA ARG A 155 -10.62 -15.55 3.71
C ARG A 155 -11.01 -14.55 2.63
N LEU A 156 -10.07 -14.20 1.74
CA LEU A 156 -10.32 -13.33 0.60
C LEU A 156 -11.50 -13.80 -0.24
N GLN A 157 -11.61 -15.11 -0.49
CA GLN A 157 -12.75 -15.67 -1.21
C GLN A 157 -14.07 -15.53 -0.44
N ALA A 158 -14.05 -15.71 0.89
CA ALA A 158 -15.25 -15.67 1.71
C ALA A 158 -15.78 -14.25 1.95
N THR A 159 -14.87 -13.28 2.11
CA THR A 159 -15.21 -11.87 2.39
C THR A 159 -15.34 -11.04 1.12
N GLY A 160 -14.72 -11.47 0.02
CA GLY A 160 -14.64 -10.72 -1.23
C GLY A 160 -13.52 -9.68 -1.28
N PHE A 161 -12.85 -9.40 -0.16
CA PHE A 161 -11.73 -8.46 -0.08
C PHE A 161 -10.77 -8.80 1.08
N TRP A 162 -9.54 -8.31 0.96
CA TRP A 162 -8.58 -8.18 2.06
C TRP A 162 -8.16 -6.71 2.11
N SER A 163 -8.14 -6.13 3.30
CA SER A 163 -7.74 -4.74 3.50
C SER A 163 -6.61 -4.64 4.54
N SER A 164 -5.83 -3.57 4.45
CA SER A 164 -4.63 -3.36 5.26
C SER A 164 -4.52 -1.88 5.60
N GLU A 165 -4.56 -1.54 6.89
CA GLU A 165 -4.68 -0.16 7.35
C GLU A 165 -3.72 0.15 8.51
N ASN A 166 -2.45 -0.26 8.40
CA ASN A 166 -1.41 -0.05 9.42
C ASN A 166 -1.75 -0.65 10.80
N ARG A 167 -2.61 -1.68 10.83
CA ARG A 167 -3.01 -2.42 12.03
C ARG A 167 -2.68 -3.89 11.86
N PRO A 168 -1.96 -4.52 12.80
CA PRO A 168 -1.68 -5.94 12.73
C PRO A 168 -2.97 -6.76 12.87
N TRP A 169 -3.07 -7.81 12.07
CA TRP A 169 -4.15 -8.77 11.98
C TRP A 169 -3.94 -9.95 12.95
N TYR A 170 -2.72 -10.49 13.01
CA TYR A 170 -2.44 -11.72 13.76
C TYR A 170 -2.25 -11.44 15.24
N LYS A 171 -2.94 -12.20 16.10
CA LYS A 171 -3.01 -11.90 17.54
C LYS A 171 -1.62 -11.83 18.18
N GLU A 172 -0.73 -12.75 17.85
CA GLU A 172 0.65 -12.79 18.34
C GLU A 172 1.44 -11.52 17.98
N VAL A 173 1.24 -11.00 16.77
CA VAL A 173 1.85 -9.74 16.33
C VAL A 173 1.21 -8.57 17.05
N ARG A 174 -0.13 -8.55 17.16
CA ARG A 174 -0.88 -7.54 17.92
C ARG A 174 -0.39 -7.45 19.36
N ASP A 175 -0.27 -8.59 20.03
CA ASP A 175 0.21 -8.70 21.41
C ASP A 175 1.66 -8.22 21.50
N SER A 176 2.54 -8.66 20.59
CA SER A 176 3.96 -8.28 20.64
C SER A 176 4.18 -6.79 20.50
N ILE A 177 3.33 -6.06 19.79
CA ILE A 177 3.54 -4.63 19.50
C ILE A 177 2.68 -3.69 20.35
N GLY A 178 1.97 -4.22 21.34
CA GLY A 178 1.09 -3.46 22.23
C GLY A 178 -0.27 -3.10 21.62
N ALA A 179 -0.62 -3.61 20.44
CA ALA A 179 -1.89 -3.29 19.77
C ALA A 179 -3.10 -3.88 20.48
N THR A 180 -2.97 -5.06 21.09
CA THR A 180 -4.05 -5.66 21.90
C THR A 180 -4.36 -4.80 23.13
N GLU A 181 -3.34 -4.41 23.90
CA GLU A 181 -3.52 -3.56 25.08
C GLU A 181 -4.05 -2.17 24.70
N ALA A 182 -3.52 -1.56 23.63
CA ALA A 182 -4.00 -0.28 23.14
C ALA A 182 -5.49 -0.33 22.73
N GLU A 183 -5.94 -1.42 22.10
CA GLU A 183 -7.36 -1.61 21.78
C GLU A 183 -8.22 -1.77 23.06
N GLU A 184 -7.74 -2.49 24.06
CA GLU A 184 -8.44 -2.66 25.34
C GLU A 184 -8.58 -1.32 26.10
N LEU A 185 -7.54 -0.49 26.09
CA LEU A 185 -7.49 0.77 26.83
C LEU A 185 -8.12 1.96 26.10
N HIS A 186 -7.95 2.02 24.77
CA HIS A 186 -8.30 3.19 23.96
C HIS A 186 -9.34 2.88 22.87
N GLY A 187 -9.79 1.63 22.79
CA GLY A 187 -10.86 1.20 21.92
C GLY A 187 -10.45 1.01 20.47
N LYS A 188 -11.45 1.08 19.59
CA LYS A 188 -11.42 0.49 18.25
C LYS A 188 -10.50 1.18 17.25
N LEU A 189 -9.90 2.33 17.60
CA LEU A 189 -8.88 2.98 16.76
C LEU A 189 -7.64 2.07 16.54
N PHE A 190 -7.40 1.16 17.48
CA PHE A 190 -6.29 0.19 17.43
C PHE A 190 -6.74 -1.22 16.98
N SER A 191 -8.03 -1.38 16.68
CA SER A 191 -8.61 -2.63 16.21
C SER A 191 -8.09 -3.02 14.84
N ALA A 192 -7.88 -4.31 14.61
CA ALA A 192 -7.49 -4.84 13.31
C ALA A 192 -8.57 -4.61 12.24
N ASP A 193 -9.84 -4.78 12.60
CA ASP A 193 -10.97 -4.79 11.67
C ASP A 193 -12.08 -3.78 12.01
N GLN A 194 -11.97 -3.06 13.12
CA GLN A 194 -12.97 -2.05 13.52
C GLN A 194 -12.44 -0.62 13.59
N ASN A 195 -11.20 -0.38 13.16
CA ASN A 195 -10.65 0.97 13.00
C ASN A 195 -11.39 1.73 11.87
N PRO A 196 -11.23 3.07 11.76
CA PRO A 196 -12.00 3.86 10.80
C PRO A 196 -11.88 3.35 9.36
N ARG A 197 -10.66 3.07 8.89
CA ARG A 197 -10.41 2.63 7.52
C ARG A 197 -10.93 1.21 7.28
N ALA A 198 -10.74 0.29 8.23
CA ALA A 198 -11.30 -1.06 8.14
C ALA A 198 -12.84 -1.05 8.06
N ARG A 199 -13.52 -0.15 8.81
CA ARG A 199 -14.97 0.01 8.70
C ARG A 199 -15.42 0.63 7.39
N ILE A 200 -14.67 1.58 6.85
CA ILE A 200 -14.93 2.12 5.52
C ILE A 200 -14.87 0.97 4.51
N PHE A 201 -13.74 0.23 4.45
CA PHE A 201 -13.58 -0.91 3.56
C PHE A 201 -14.68 -1.97 3.73
N ALA A 202 -15.07 -2.31 4.95
CA ALA A 202 -16.14 -3.27 5.19
C ALA A 202 -17.48 -2.86 4.54
N GLY A 203 -17.73 -1.55 4.40
CA GLY A 203 -18.92 -1.00 3.75
C GLY A 203 -18.76 -0.70 2.25
N SER A 204 -17.56 -0.36 1.78
CA SER A 204 -17.32 0.11 0.41
C SER A 204 -16.62 -0.90 -0.51
N ALA A 205 -15.77 -1.79 0.02
CA ALA A 205 -15.06 -2.77 -0.81
C ALA A 205 -16.00 -3.72 -1.59
N PRO A 206 -17.16 -4.16 -1.05
CA PRO A 206 -18.13 -4.95 -1.83
C PRO A 206 -18.70 -4.24 -3.06
N GLU A 207 -18.68 -2.91 -3.09
CA GLU A 207 -19.18 -2.09 -4.21
C GLU A 207 -18.14 -1.88 -5.32
N VAL A 208 -16.89 -2.33 -5.11
CA VAL A 208 -15.82 -2.21 -6.11
C VAL A 208 -15.97 -3.30 -7.17
N GLN A 209 -16.47 -2.92 -8.35
CA GLN A 209 -16.76 -3.85 -9.45
C GLN A 209 -15.89 -3.63 -10.68
N SER A 210 -15.15 -2.53 -10.75
CA SER A 210 -14.30 -2.16 -11.87
C SER A 210 -13.00 -1.50 -11.42
N LEU A 211 -12.02 -1.40 -12.32
CA LEU A 211 -10.82 -0.61 -12.07
C LEU A 211 -11.14 0.86 -11.77
N ALA A 212 -12.22 1.41 -12.34
CA ALA A 212 -12.66 2.76 -12.01
C ALA A 212 -13.12 2.89 -10.56
N ASP A 213 -13.87 1.90 -10.06
CA ASP A 213 -14.31 1.87 -8.66
C ASP A 213 -13.12 1.68 -7.72
N MET A 214 -12.17 0.81 -8.08
CA MET A 214 -10.96 0.61 -7.27
C MET A 214 -10.08 1.86 -7.21
N ARG A 215 -9.97 2.60 -8.33
CA ARG A 215 -9.33 3.93 -8.34
C ARG A 215 -10.05 4.92 -7.43
N ALA A 216 -11.38 4.95 -7.46
CA ALA A 216 -12.16 5.82 -6.58
C ALA A 216 -12.00 5.43 -5.10
N GLU A 217 -11.98 4.13 -4.80
CA GLU A 217 -11.85 3.59 -3.46
C GLU A 217 -10.48 3.92 -2.85
N MET A 218 -9.39 3.69 -3.58
CA MET A 218 -8.04 4.06 -3.14
C MET A 218 -7.83 5.58 -2.97
N ARG A 219 -8.72 6.40 -3.54
CA ARG A 219 -8.71 7.87 -3.41
C ARG A 219 -9.79 8.39 -2.47
N ARG A 220 -10.51 7.50 -1.78
CA ARG A 220 -11.68 7.86 -0.98
C ARG A 220 -11.29 8.69 0.23
N ASN A 221 -11.84 9.91 0.28
CA ASN A 221 -11.88 10.72 1.49
C ASN A 221 -13.15 11.57 1.50
N ARG A 222 -14.20 11.08 2.15
CA ARG A 222 -15.51 11.75 2.21
C ARG A 222 -15.69 12.58 3.49
N TRP A 223 -14.62 12.87 4.23
CA TRP A 223 -14.68 13.75 5.41
C TRP A 223 -15.33 15.12 5.08
N PRO A 224 -16.18 15.68 5.96
CA PRO A 224 -16.64 15.18 7.27
C PRO A 224 -17.92 14.31 7.19
N HIS A 225 -18.24 13.77 6.01
CA HIS A 225 -19.49 13.04 5.74
C HIS A 225 -19.35 11.51 5.85
N GLU A 226 -18.22 11.01 6.36
CA GLU A 226 -17.92 9.59 6.56
C GLU A 226 -17.25 9.38 7.92
N ALA A 227 -17.92 9.84 8.97
CA ALA A 227 -17.45 9.73 10.35
C ALA A 227 -18.17 8.59 11.09
N PHE A 228 -17.49 8.00 12.08
CA PHE A 228 -18.11 7.06 13.01
C PHE A 228 -18.18 7.68 14.40
N VAL A 229 -19.37 7.68 14.99
CA VAL A 229 -19.66 8.31 16.29
C VAL A 229 -18.69 7.83 17.39
N ASP A 230 -18.28 6.56 17.35
CA ASP A 230 -17.40 5.94 18.35
C ASP A 230 -15.89 6.01 18.03
N LEU A 231 -15.48 6.61 16.91
CA LEU A 231 -14.08 6.70 16.48
C LEU A 231 -13.60 8.14 16.24
N GLY A 232 -14.50 9.11 16.35
CA GLY A 232 -14.22 10.50 16.02
C GLY A 232 -14.29 10.76 14.51
N ASP A 233 -14.20 12.04 14.18
CA ASP A 233 -14.24 12.56 12.82
C ASP A 233 -12.92 13.25 12.53
N GLY A 234 -12.26 12.88 11.44
CA GLY A 234 -10.98 13.44 11.07
C GLY A 234 -10.63 13.12 9.62
N PRO A 235 -10.00 14.05 8.88
CA PRO A 235 -9.65 13.83 7.48
C PRO A 235 -8.58 12.75 7.30
N ASP A 236 -7.86 12.37 8.38
CA ASP A 236 -6.87 11.29 8.40
C ASP A 236 -7.47 9.88 8.60
N HIS A 237 -8.74 9.80 8.98
CA HIS A 237 -9.44 8.53 9.18
C HIS A 237 -9.93 7.88 7.87
N ALA A 238 -9.70 8.53 6.72
CA ALA A 238 -10.11 8.08 5.40
C ALA A 238 -9.13 7.10 4.75
N ILE A 239 -9.54 6.41 3.67
CA ILE A 239 -8.65 5.55 2.88
C ILE A 239 -7.49 6.33 2.26
N ALA A 240 -7.73 7.56 1.80
CA ALA A 240 -6.71 8.51 1.39
C ALA A 240 -6.71 9.73 2.32
N ALA A 241 -5.91 9.69 3.38
CA ALA A 241 -5.84 10.73 4.41
C ALA A 241 -5.51 12.12 3.85
N ARG A 242 -6.01 13.16 4.51
CA ARG A 242 -5.83 14.58 4.18
C ARG A 242 -5.55 15.40 5.44
N GLY A 243 -4.40 15.18 6.07
CA GLY A 243 -4.02 15.87 7.31
C GLY A 243 -3.93 17.39 7.14
N ASP A 244 -3.79 17.88 5.91
CA ASP A 244 -3.77 19.31 5.58
C ASP A 244 -5.14 19.97 5.74
N LEU A 245 -6.22 19.17 5.80
CA LEU A 245 -7.59 19.61 6.03
C LEU A 245 -7.99 19.59 7.49
N ASP A 246 -7.12 19.14 8.40
CA ASP A 246 -7.40 19.16 9.83
C ASP A 246 -7.59 20.60 10.33
N ASN A 247 -8.62 20.84 11.13
CA ASN A 247 -8.97 22.20 11.57
C ASN A 247 -8.09 22.70 12.71
N ASP A 248 -7.58 21.79 13.54
CA ASP A 248 -6.87 22.13 14.77
C ASP A 248 -5.36 22.11 14.54
N HIS A 249 -4.87 21.07 13.86
CA HIS A 249 -3.46 20.79 13.64
C HIS A 249 -3.18 20.37 12.19
N PRO A 250 -3.40 21.27 11.21
CA PRO A 250 -3.16 20.95 9.80
C PRO A 250 -1.70 20.59 9.57
N SER A 251 -1.47 19.48 8.86
CA SER A 251 -0.14 19.00 8.50
C SER A 251 -0.10 18.62 7.02
N ALA A 252 1.00 18.92 6.33
CA ALA A 252 1.18 18.52 4.93
C ALA A 252 1.55 17.02 4.85
N ASN A 253 0.61 16.15 5.24
CA ASN A 253 0.77 14.70 5.33
C ASN A 253 -0.55 13.99 4.95
N GLY A 254 -0.45 12.76 4.46
CA GLY A 254 -1.59 11.91 4.16
C GLY A 254 -1.36 11.09 2.90
N GLY A 255 -2.43 10.71 2.19
CA GLY A 255 -2.34 9.92 0.97
C GLY A 255 -1.65 10.69 -0.17
N VAL A 256 -0.44 10.31 -0.58
CA VAL A 256 0.38 11.03 -1.58
C VAL A 256 0.31 10.45 -3.00
N ASP A 257 -0.37 9.33 -3.19
CA ASP A 257 -0.61 8.70 -4.48
C ASP A 257 -1.80 7.74 -4.43
N ALA A 258 -2.03 7.01 -5.52
CA ALA A 258 -2.57 5.66 -5.47
C ALA A 258 -2.09 4.87 -6.69
N LYS A 259 -1.94 3.55 -6.54
CA LYS A 259 -1.59 2.60 -7.61
C LYS A 259 -2.61 1.47 -7.62
N VAL A 260 -3.13 1.08 -8.79
CA VAL A 260 -4.14 0.02 -8.92
C VAL A 260 -3.83 -0.86 -10.13
N THR A 261 -3.87 -2.17 -9.94
CA THR A 261 -3.81 -3.15 -11.02
C THR A 261 -4.95 -4.14 -10.91
N ASN A 262 -5.19 -4.86 -12.00
CA ASN A 262 -5.98 -6.07 -12.02
C ASN A 262 -5.19 -7.20 -12.69
N ARG A 263 -5.83 -8.35 -12.94
CA ARG A 263 -5.19 -9.51 -13.60
C ARG A 263 -4.54 -9.13 -14.94
N CYS A 264 -5.27 -8.41 -15.79
CA CYS A 264 -4.85 -8.11 -17.16
C CYS A 264 -3.70 -7.10 -17.21
N LEU A 265 -3.73 -6.10 -16.33
CA LEU A 265 -2.66 -5.11 -16.20
C LEU A 265 -1.41 -5.75 -15.58
N ALA A 266 -1.55 -6.54 -14.50
CA ALA A 266 -0.43 -7.17 -13.81
C ALA A 266 0.37 -8.11 -14.72
N GLN A 267 -0.31 -8.91 -15.56
CA GLN A 267 0.32 -9.79 -16.56
C GLN A 267 1.21 -9.04 -17.56
N ARG A 268 0.97 -7.74 -17.77
CA ARG A 268 1.72 -6.87 -18.67
C ARG A 268 2.65 -5.90 -17.93
N LEU A 269 2.82 -6.07 -16.61
CA LEU A 269 3.53 -5.15 -15.71
C LEU A 269 2.97 -3.72 -15.78
N ARG A 270 1.65 -3.59 -15.86
CA ARG A 270 0.95 -2.31 -15.91
C ARG A 270 0.17 -2.08 -14.63
N CYS A 271 -0.01 -0.82 -14.27
CA CYS A 271 -0.99 -0.37 -13.30
C CYS A 271 -1.48 1.01 -13.70
N ASP A 272 -2.61 1.40 -13.14
CA ASP A 272 -3.04 2.79 -13.12
C ASP A 272 -2.41 3.45 -11.91
N ALA A 273 -1.86 4.64 -12.07
CA ALA A 273 -1.26 5.40 -10.99
C ALA A 273 -1.70 6.87 -11.03
N ILE A 274 -1.82 7.50 -9.87
CA ILE A 274 -2.07 8.94 -9.69
C ILE A 274 -1.14 9.46 -8.61
N SER A 275 -0.61 10.68 -8.79
CA SER A 275 0.27 11.33 -7.81
C SER A 275 -0.42 12.52 -7.16
N GLY A 276 -0.19 12.71 -5.86
CA GLY A 276 -0.68 13.83 -5.05
C GLY A 276 -1.84 13.47 -4.13
N PRO A 277 -2.23 14.37 -3.21
CA PRO A 277 -3.36 14.19 -2.31
C PRO A 277 -4.70 14.04 -3.03
N THR A 278 -5.63 13.30 -2.43
CA THR A 278 -6.93 13.08 -3.08
C THR A 278 -7.68 14.39 -3.31
N ALA A 279 -8.08 14.61 -4.56
CA ALA A 279 -8.96 15.70 -4.99
C ALA A 279 -10.33 15.15 -5.48
N LEU A 280 -10.66 13.89 -5.14
CA LEU A 280 -11.88 13.23 -5.64
C LEU A 280 -13.14 13.85 -5.04
N SER A 281 -13.21 13.91 -3.71
CA SER A 281 -14.29 14.55 -2.94
C SER A 281 -13.79 15.74 -2.11
N GLN A 282 -12.49 16.00 -2.14
CA GLN A 282 -11.83 17.11 -1.46
C GLN A 282 -11.27 18.11 -2.46
N LYS A 283 -10.97 19.33 -2.00
CA LYS A 283 -10.29 20.30 -2.86
C LYS A 283 -8.86 19.85 -3.16
N PRO A 284 -8.34 20.11 -4.37
CA PRO A 284 -6.92 19.91 -4.67
C PRO A 284 -6.03 20.56 -3.63
N PHE A 285 -5.00 19.84 -3.20
CA PHE A 285 -3.99 20.38 -2.29
C PHE A 285 -3.19 21.47 -2.99
N ARG A 286 -2.81 22.49 -2.23
CA ARG A 286 -1.95 23.59 -2.69
C ARG A 286 -0.90 23.96 -1.64
N TRP A 287 0.30 24.32 -2.06
CA TRP A 287 1.35 24.85 -1.18
C TRP A 287 1.09 26.30 -0.79
N THR A 288 0.52 27.11 -1.69
CA THR A 288 0.23 28.53 -1.45
C THR A 288 -1.26 28.87 -1.40
N ASP A 289 -1.60 29.88 -0.61
CA ASP A 289 -2.93 30.48 -0.60
C ASP A 289 -3.17 31.43 -1.80
N ALA A 290 -4.36 32.02 -1.87
CA ALA A 290 -4.73 32.92 -2.97
C ALA A 290 -3.88 34.20 -3.06
N SER A 291 -3.17 34.58 -1.97
CA SER A 291 -2.24 35.71 -1.94
C SER A 291 -0.80 35.33 -2.29
N GLY A 292 -0.53 34.03 -2.52
CA GLY A 292 0.81 33.50 -2.75
C GLY A 292 1.61 33.27 -1.47
N ARG A 293 0.96 33.29 -0.30
CA ARG A 293 1.60 32.97 0.98
C ARG A 293 1.66 31.45 1.16
N GLU A 294 2.82 30.98 1.60
CA GLU A 294 3.07 29.57 1.94
C GLU A 294 2.15 29.09 3.07
N LEU A 295 1.46 27.97 2.84
CA LEU A 295 0.55 27.35 3.81
C LEU A 295 1.29 26.47 4.81
N PHE A 296 2.39 25.84 4.40
CA PHE A 296 3.15 24.89 5.22
C PHE A 296 4.64 25.26 5.31
N PRO A 297 4.96 26.43 5.93
CA PRO A 297 6.34 26.90 6.05
C PRO A 297 7.13 25.95 6.97
N GLY A 298 7.93 25.07 6.37
CA GLY A 298 8.71 24.05 7.08
C GLY A 298 8.75 22.70 6.37
N SER A 299 7.79 22.44 5.48
CA SER A 299 7.79 21.26 4.62
C SER A 299 8.59 21.54 3.35
N PRO A 300 9.72 20.86 3.09
CA PRO A 300 10.51 21.08 1.87
C PRO A 300 9.72 20.66 0.62
N HIS A 301 9.63 21.52 -0.38
CA HIS A 301 8.85 21.23 -1.60
C HIS A 301 9.45 21.87 -2.86
N GLU A 302 10.75 22.13 -2.85
CA GLU A 302 11.45 22.65 -4.03
C GLU A 302 11.32 21.66 -5.20
N GLY A 303 10.90 22.16 -6.37
CA GLY A 303 10.66 21.34 -7.56
C GLY A 303 9.26 20.70 -7.62
N LEU A 304 8.47 20.79 -6.55
CA LEU A 304 7.08 20.33 -6.56
C LEU A 304 6.14 21.40 -7.17
N PRO A 305 5.08 20.98 -7.87
CA PRO A 305 4.04 21.90 -8.33
C PRO A 305 3.29 22.53 -7.14
N ASP A 306 2.88 23.80 -7.29
CA ASP A 306 2.05 24.49 -6.28
C ASP A 306 0.70 23.78 -6.08
N VAL A 307 0.06 23.31 -7.17
CA VAL A 307 -1.26 22.68 -7.14
C VAL A 307 -1.17 21.22 -7.52
N TRP A 308 -1.70 20.35 -6.67
CA TRP A 308 -1.77 18.91 -6.88
C TRP A 308 -3.16 18.51 -7.35
N ASN A 309 -3.34 18.51 -8.68
CA ASN A 309 -4.58 18.13 -9.34
C ASN A 309 -4.29 17.29 -10.59
N PHE A 310 -3.45 16.26 -10.43
CA PHE A 310 -3.12 15.33 -11.50
C PHE A 310 -4.23 14.32 -11.71
N ASP A 311 -4.34 13.85 -12.94
CA ASP A 311 -5.21 12.73 -13.30
C ASP A 311 -4.46 11.40 -13.20
N TRP A 312 -5.23 10.32 -13.23
CA TRP A 312 -4.67 8.99 -13.37
C TRP A 312 -4.01 8.79 -14.73
N VAL A 313 -2.88 8.08 -14.72
CA VAL A 313 -2.17 7.61 -15.92
C VAL A 313 -1.96 6.11 -15.83
N ARG A 314 -1.79 5.45 -16.98
CA ARG A 314 -1.40 4.05 -17.05
C ARG A 314 0.11 3.95 -17.16
N MET A 315 0.74 3.36 -16.16
CA MET A 315 2.17 3.03 -16.16
C MET A 315 2.40 1.73 -16.92
N SER A 316 3.39 1.72 -17.82
CA SER A 316 3.78 0.52 -18.57
C SER A 316 5.29 0.46 -18.82
N PRO A 317 5.86 -0.72 -19.12
CA PRO A 317 7.26 -0.84 -19.52
C PRO A 317 7.65 0.02 -20.73
N ASP A 318 6.68 0.39 -21.57
CA ASP A 318 6.86 1.20 -22.77
C ASP A 318 6.68 2.71 -22.52
N GLY A 319 6.42 3.12 -21.27
CA GLY A 319 6.14 4.50 -20.85
C GLY A 319 4.76 4.68 -20.22
N GLU A 320 4.44 5.91 -19.84
CA GLU A 320 3.12 6.29 -19.32
C GLU A 320 2.18 6.79 -20.43
N GLY A 321 0.88 6.62 -20.25
CA GLY A 321 -0.13 7.11 -21.20
C GLY A 321 -1.54 7.16 -20.62
N GLY A 322 -2.48 7.72 -21.38
CA GLY A 322 -3.90 7.70 -21.03
C GLY A 322 -4.52 6.30 -21.11
N PHE A 323 -5.76 6.16 -20.63
CA PHE A 323 -6.49 4.90 -20.72
C PHE A 323 -6.86 4.61 -22.18
N PRO A 324 -6.39 3.52 -22.81
CA PRO A 324 -6.87 3.14 -24.13
C PRO A 324 -8.38 2.89 -24.09
N GLY A 325 -9.12 3.36 -25.09
CA GLY A 325 -10.59 3.26 -25.17
C GLY A 325 -11.16 1.86 -25.44
N GLY A 326 -10.53 0.81 -24.91
CA GLY A 326 -10.95 -0.61 -24.98
C GLY A 326 -11.02 -1.23 -23.60
N SER A 327 -11.36 -2.53 -23.48
CA SER A 327 -11.29 -3.18 -22.16
C SER A 327 -9.83 -3.27 -21.69
N ASP A 328 -9.60 -3.23 -20.37
CA ASP A 328 -8.24 -3.35 -19.81
C ASP A 328 -7.55 -4.69 -20.16
N CYS A 329 -8.33 -5.65 -20.63
CA CYS A 329 -7.87 -6.94 -21.13
C CYS A 329 -7.64 -6.97 -22.65
N ASP A 330 -8.21 -6.04 -23.42
CA ASP A 330 -8.02 -5.94 -24.87
C ASP A 330 -6.69 -5.24 -25.19
N ALA A 331 -5.67 -6.05 -25.45
CA ALA A 331 -4.48 -5.69 -26.20
C ALA A 331 -3.83 -6.95 -26.75
#